data_AF-A0A482WNA7-F1
#
_entry.id   AF-A0A482WNA7-F1
#
_cell.length_a   1.000
_cell.length_b   1.000
_cell.length_c   1.000
_cell.angle_alpha   90.00
_cell.angle_beta   90.00
_cell.angle_gamma   90.00
#
_symmetry.space_group_name_H-M   'P 1'
#
loop_
_entity.id
_entity.type
_entity.pdbx_description
1 polymer ?
#
loop_
_entity_poly.entity_id
_entity_poly.type
_entity_poly.pdbx_seq_one_letter_code
_entity_poly.pdbx_strand_id
1 'polypeptide(L)' 'HVKGERKGGHAVKLIGWGEERGTPYWIAVNSWNSDWGEQGTFRILRGTNECYIEEYILAGTPDITYL' A
#
# COMPACT_ATOMS: atom_id res chain seq x y z
N HIS A 1 -1.53 -0.26 -22.68
CA HIS A 1 -0.93 0.25 -21.43
C HIS A 1 0.39 0.92 -21.77
N VAL A 2 0.64 2.12 -21.26
CA VAL A 2 1.95 2.78 -21.33
C VAL A 2 2.47 2.86 -19.91
N LYS A 3 3.71 2.43 -19.67
CA LYS A 3 4.35 2.48 -18.34
C LYS A 3 5.42 3.56 -18.34
N GLY A 4 5.60 4.21 -17.19
CA GLY A 4 6.77 5.04 -16.92
C GLY A 4 8.02 4.20 -16.65
N GLU A 5 9.16 4.88 -16.52
CA GLU A 5 10.40 4.23 -16.08
C GLU A 5 10.32 3.80 -14.61
N ARG A 6 10.95 2.68 -14.27
CA ARG A 6 11.08 2.21 -12.89
C ARG A 6 11.97 3.18 -12.10
N LYS A 7 11.42 3.80 -11.05
CA LYS A 7 12.19 4.73 -10.19
C LYS A 7 12.80 4.09 -8.95
N GLY A 8 12.33 2.92 -8.52
CA GLY A 8 12.88 2.20 -7.37
C GLY A 8 11.80 1.43 -6.62
N GLY A 9 12.16 0.92 -5.44
CA GLY A 9 11.21 0.39 -4.45
C GLY A 9 10.80 1.48 -3.45
N HIS A 10 9.56 1.42 -2.96
CA HIS A 10 9.03 2.37 -1.98
C HIS A 10 8.22 1.61 -0.93
N ALA A 11 8.55 1.82 0.34
CA ALA A 11 7.85 1.17 1.44
C ALA A 11 6.62 1.97 1.85
N VAL A 12 5.49 1.29 2.05
CA VAL A 12 4.21 1.88 2.43
C VAL A 12 3.54 1.05 3.52
N LYS A 13 2.54 1.62 4.20
CA LYS A 13 1.77 0.92 5.25
C LYS A 13 0.41 0.52 4.71
N LEU A 14 0.16 -0.78 4.58
CA LEU A 14 -1.18 -1.30 4.27
C LEU A 14 -2.09 -1.18 5.50
N ILE A 15 -3.28 -0.62 5.33
CA ILE A 15 -4.24 -0.39 6.42
C ILE A 15 -5.63 -0.98 6.18
N GLY A 16 -5.88 -1.50 4.97
CA GLY A 16 -7.18 -2.06 4.62
C GLY A 16 -7.26 -2.48 3.17
N TRP A 17 -8.42 -2.94 2.77
CA TRP A 17 -8.74 -3.37 1.42
C TRP A 17 -10.21 -3.10 1.12
N GLY A 18 -10.56 -3.19 -0.16
CA GLY A 18 -11.93 -3.11 -0.60
C GLY A 18 -12.09 -3.63 -2.01
N GLU A 19 -13.24 -3.30 -2.59
CA GLU A 19 -13.56 -3.50 -3.99
C GLU A 19 -14.41 -2.33 -4.46
N GLU A 20 -14.12 -1.80 -5.64
CA GLU A 20 -14.93 -0.78 -6.28
C GLU A 20 -15.28 -1.27 -7.70
N ARG A 21 -16.58 -1.43 -7.97
CA ARG A 21 -17.10 -1.84 -9.30
C ARG A 21 -16.42 -3.11 -9.84
N GLY A 22 -16.21 -4.12 -8.99
CA GLY A 22 -15.55 -5.36 -9.37
C GLY A 22 -14.01 -5.30 -9.40
N THR A 23 -13.40 -4.16 -9.05
CA THR A 23 -11.94 -4.02 -8.99
C THR A 23 -11.46 -4.06 -7.53
N PRO A 24 -10.82 -5.16 -7.10
CA PRO A 24 -10.28 -5.29 -5.74
C PRO A 24 -9.06 -4.38 -5.55
N TYR A 25 -8.94 -3.74 -4.39
CA TYR A 25 -7.78 -2.89 -4.06
C TYR A 25 -7.29 -3.07 -2.62
N TRP A 26 -6.03 -2.71 -2.40
CA TRP A 26 -5.44 -2.40 -1.09
C TRP A 26 -5.53 -0.90 -0.82
N ILE A 27 -5.66 -0.52 0.45
CA ILE A 27 -5.51 0.87 0.92
C ILE A 27 -4.14 0.98 1.60
N ALA A 28 -3.31 1.87 1.08
CA ALA A 28 -1.96 2.10 1.57
C ALA A 28 -1.77 3.56 2.00
N VAL A 29 -1.15 3.77 3.16
CA VAL A 29 -0.70 5.09 3.61
C VAL A 29 0.67 5.36 3.03
N ASN A 30 0.80 6.50 2.35
CA ASN A 30 2.06 6.99 1.79
C ASN A 30 2.78 7.91 2.80
N SER A 31 4.03 8.29 2.49
CA SER A 31 4.89 9.11 3.32
C SER A 31 5.24 10.46 2.67
N TRP A 32 4.38 10.98 1.80
CA TRP A 32 4.58 12.22 1.03
C TRP A 32 3.55 13.30 1.40
N ASN A 33 3.39 13.55 2.70
CA ASN A 33 2.40 14.47 3.28
C ASN A 33 0.93 14.11 2.94
N SER A 34 -0.01 14.82 3.58
CA SER A 34 -1.44 14.58 3.45
C SER A 34 -2.08 15.23 2.23
N ASP A 35 -1.41 16.17 1.57
CA ASP A 35 -1.87 16.83 0.34
C ASP A 35 -1.70 15.96 -0.91
N TRP A 36 -0.93 14.88 -0.81
CA TRP A 36 -0.78 13.90 -1.89
C TRP A 36 -1.91 12.86 -1.88
N GLY A 37 -2.42 12.52 -3.06
CA GLY A 37 -3.37 11.42 -3.26
C GLY A 37 -4.71 11.61 -2.53
N GLU A 38 -5.19 10.55 -1.90
CA GLU A 38 -6.44 10.54 -1.13
C GLU A 38 -6.12 10.86 0.34
N GLN A 39 -5.79 12.12 0.63
CA GLN A 39 -5.40 12.59 1.98
C GLN A 39 -4.18 11.86 2.56
N GLY A 40 -3.14 11.65 1.73
CA GLY A 40 -1.92 10.91 2.07
C GLY A 40 -2.04 9.40 1.85
N THR A 41 -3.17 8.91 1.36
CA THR A 41 -3.38 7.49 1.03
C THR A 41 -3.53 7.26 -0.47
N PHE A 42 -3.44 6.01 -0.88
CA PHE A 42 -3.76 5.59 -2.23
C PHE A 42 -4.34 4.17 -2.25
N ARG A 43 -4.97 3.85 -3.38
CA ARG A 43 -5.46 2.51 -3.70
C ARG A 43 -4.60 1.90 -4.79
N ILE A 44 -4.32 0.61 -4.66
CA ILE A 44 -3.55 -0.17 -5.64
C ILE A 44 -4.21 -1.53 -5.85
N LEU A 45 -4.13 -2.03 -7.09
CA LEU A 45 -4.76 -3.27 -7.51
C LEU A 45 -4.32 -4.42 -6.62
N ARG A 46 -5.30 -5.16 -6.09
CA ARG A 46 -5.10 -6.29 -5.19
C ARG A 46 -5.37 -7.61 -5.91
N GLY A 47 -4.64 -8.65 -5.54
CA GLY A 47 -4.83 -10.01 -6.04
C GLY A 47 -4.06 -10.33 -7.32
N THR A 48 -3.21 -9.40 -7.77
CA THR A 48 -2.37 -9.57 -8.98
C THR A 48 -0.89 -9.30 -8.71
N ASN A 49 -0.50 -9.12 -7.44
CA ASN A 49 0.84 -8.66 -7.05
C ASN A 49 1.29 -7.39 -7.82
N GLU A 50 0.36 -6.44 -8.02
CA GLU A 50 0.63 -5.21 -8.77
C GLU A 50 1.83 -4.47 -8.17
N CYS A 51 2.81 -4.14 -9.03
CA CYS A 51 4.07 -3.53 -8.61
C CYS A 51 4.79 -4.25 -7.45
N TYR A 52 4.63 -5.57 -7.33
CA TYR A 52 5.22 -6.42 -6.28
C TYR A 52 4.74 -6.10 -4.86
N ILE A 53 3.59 -5.45 -4.70
CA ILE A 53 3.10 -5.04 -3.37
C ILE A 53 2.74 -6.21 -2.45
N GLU A 54 2.50 -7.40 -2.99
CA GLU A 54 2.13 -8.60 -2.24
C GLU A 54 3.32 -9.54 -1.99
N GLU A 55 4.53 -9.17 -2.42
CA GLU A 55 5.72 -10.03 -2.36
C GLU A 55 6.50 -9.91 -1.04
N TYR A 56 6.63 -8.70 -0.48
CA TYR A 56 7.43 -8.45 0.73
C TYR A 56 6.64 -7.69 1.79
N ILE A 57 5.83 -8.43 2.56
CA ILE A 57 5.01 -7.90 3.65
C ILE A 57 5.67 -8.24 4.99
N LEU A 58 5.94 -7.20 5.79
CA LEU A 58 6.49 -7.34 7.14
C LEU A 58 5.49 -6.81 8.18
N ALA A 59 5.42 -7.49 9.31
CA ALA A 59 4.64 -7.09 10.48
C ALA A 59 5.40 -7.46 11.76
N GLY A 60 5.01 -6.86 12.88
CA GLY A 60 5.58 -7.14 14.19
C GLY A 60 4.53 -6.96 15.28
N THR A 61 4.68 -7.70 16.38
CA THR A 61 3.87 -7.53 17.59
C THR A 61 4.71 -6.79 18.63
N PRO A 62 4.23 -5.67 19.19
CA PRO A 62 4.98 -4.97 20.23
C PRO A 62 5.07 -5.83 21.51
N ASP A 63 6.24 -5.82 22.14
CA ASP A 63 6.39 -6.40 23.48
C ASP A 63 5.81 -5.42 24.51
N ILE A 64 4.85 -5.90 25.28
CA ILE A 64 4.13 -5.13 26.31
C ILE A 64 4.44 -5.63 27.73
N THR A 65 5.49 -6.44 27.91
CA THR A 65 5.83 -7.10 29.20
C THR A 65 6.09 -6.11 30.35
N TYR A 66 6.32 -4.83 30.05
CA TYR A 66 6.52 -3.76 31.04
C TYR A 66 5.53 -2.60 30.92
N LEU A 67 4.40 -2.80 30.24
CA LEU A 67 3.21 -1.95 30.35
C LEU A 67 2.27 -2.50 31.43
#